data_AF-A0A2E3Y1N0-F1
#
_entry.id   AF-A0A2E3Y1N0-F1
#
_cell.length_a   1.000
_cell.length_b   1.000
_cell.length_c   1.000
_cell.angle_alpha   90.00
_cell.angle_beta   90.00
_cell.angle_gamma   90.00
#
_symmetry.space_group_name_H-M   'P 1'
#
loop_
_entity.id
_entity.type
_entity.pdbx_description
1 polymer ?
#
loop_
_entity_poly.entity_id
_entity_poly.type
_entity_poly.pdbx_seq_one_letter_code
_entity_poly.pdbx_strand_id
1 'polypeptide(L)'
;MDFTNEFPCKCCAYLKLMSGEILNSSPICINHCQVDNLGNFTQAINSVNELDLENDLLIEFQNDNKIILELIISSPDSTNYFPILGNQNLYYSINMDVNSKINLN
;
A
#
# COMPACT_ATOMS: atom_id res chain seq x y z
N MET A 1 7.50 -0.67 -2.19
CA MET A 1 6.07 -0.99 -2.34
C MET A 1 5.53 -0.22 -3.52
N ASP A 2 4.91 -0.93 -4.46
CA ASP A 2 4.40 -0.34 -5.69
C ASP A 2 2.89 -0.43 -5.70
N PHE A 3 2.23 0.65 -6.08
CA PHE A 3 0.77 0.72 -6.19
C PHE A 3 0.37 1.30 -7.54
N THR A 4 -0.69 0.74 -8.13
CA THR A 4 -1.32 1.25 -9.35
C THR A 4 -2.82 1.39 -9.09
N ASN A 5 -3.32 2.61 -9.16
CA ASN A 5 -4.72 2.94 -8.93
C ASN A 5 -5.44 3.29 -10.25
N GLU A 6 -6.42 2.47 -10.63
CA GLU A 6 -7.31 2.72 -11.78
C GLU A 6 -8.64 3.36 -11.36
N PHE A 7 -8.88 3.53 -10.05
CA PHE A 7 -10.12 4.12 -9.57
C PHE A 7 -10.11 5.64 -9.67
N PRO A 8 -11.27 6.27 -9.97
CA PRO A 8 -11.44 7.72 -9.98
C PRO A 8 -11.51 8.33 -8.56
N CYS A 9 -11.01 7.62 -7.55
CA CYS A 9 -10.90 8.10 -6.18
C CYS A 9 -9.47 7.91 -5.66
N LYS A 10 -9.09 8.76 -4.70
CA LYS A 10 -7.81 8.63 -4.01
C LYS A 10 -7.86 7.42 -3.07
N CYS A 11 -6.85 6.56 -3.15
CA CYS A 11 -6.69 5.43 -2.24
C CYS A 11 -5.54 5.69 -1.26
N CYS A 12 -5.70 5.28 -0.02
CA CYS A 12 -4.68 5.35 1.01
C CYS A 12 -4.54 4.01 1.71
N ALA A 13 -3.30 3.58 1.89
CA ALA A 13 -2.93 2.29 2.42
C ALA A 13 -2.21 2.42 3.77
N TYR A 14 -2.58 1.56 4.72
CA TYR A 14 -1.81 1.29 5.92
C TYR A 14 -1.30 -0.15 5.88
N LEU A 15 -0.06 -0.33 6.30
CA LEU A 15 0.48 -1.64 6.64
C LEU A 15 0.40 -1.79 8.15
N LYS A 16 -0.19 -2.89 8.59
CA LYS A 16 -0.17 -3.29 9.99
C LYS A 16 0.31 -4.73 10.12
N LEU A 17 0.86 -5.05 11.27
CA LEU A 17 1.02 -6.43 11.70
C LEU A 17 -0.33 -6.99 12.13
N MET A 18 -0.48 -8.31 12.05
CA MET A 18 -1.64 -9.00 12.63
C MET A 18 -1.81 -8.74 14.14
N SER A 19 -0.73 -8.38 14.84
CA SER A 19 -0.78 -7.93 16.24
C SER A 19 -1.55 -6.62 16.42
N GLY A 20 -1.77 -5.87 15.33
CA GLY A 20 -2.47 -4.58 15.30
C GLY A 20 -1.54 -3.37 15.20
N GLU A 21 -0.22 -3.58 15.30
CA GLU A 21 0.77 -2.50 15.21
C GLU A 21 0.83 -1.94 13.79
N ILE A 22 0.70 -0.62 13.66
CA ILE A 22 0.78 0.08 12.39
C ILE A 22 2.25 0.34 12.07
N LEU A 23 2.70 -0.13 10.92
CA LEU A 23 4.09 -0.05 10.50
C LEU A 23 4.44 1.30 9.90
N ASN A 24 3.49 1.94 9.23
CA ASN A 24 3.68 3.26 8.64
C ASN A 24 3.00 4.34 9.50
N SER A 25 3.79 5.28 10.02
CA SER A 25 3.31 6.43 10.81
C SER A 25 2.36 7.36 10.05
N SER A 26 2.32 7.27 8.72
CA SER A 26 1.40 7.98 7.86
C SER A 26 0.95 7.09 6.69
N PRO A 27 -0.33 7.20 6.24
CA PRO A 27 -0.84 6.38 5.16
C PRO A 27 -0.13 6.66 3.85
N ILE A 28 0.14 5.59 3.10
CA ILE A 28 0.65 5.67 1.74
C ILE A 28 -0.51 5.99 0.81
N CYS A 29 -0.57 7.21 0.29
CA CYS A 29 -1.69 7.66 -0.53
C CYS A 29 -1.34 7.74 -2.02
N ILE A 30 -2.19 7.13 -2.84
CA ILE A 30 -2.14 7.19 -4.30
C ILE A 30 -3.33 7.99 -4.81
N ASN A 31 -3.07 8.97 -5.67
CA ASN A 31 -4.13 9.80 -6.26
C ASN A 31 -5.05 8.99 -7.19
N HIS A 32 -6.19 9.59 -7.53
CA HIS A 32 -7.15 9.02 -8.46
C HIS A 32 -6.58 8.89 -9.87
N CYS A 33 -7.11 7.94 -10.65
CA CYS A 33 -6.79 7.80 -12.06
C CYS A 33 -7.15 9.05 -12.88
N GLN A 34 -6.60 9.16 -14.09
CA GLN A 34 -7.04 10.13 -15.07
C GLN A 34 -8.26 9.59 -15.82
N VAL A 35 -9.21 10.49 -16.07
CA VAL A 35 -10.43 10.21 -16.84
C VAL A 35 -10.64 11.29 -17.90
N ASP A 36 -11.37 10.97 -18.96
CA ASP A 36 -11.80 11.95 -19.95
C ASP A 36 -13.00 12.80 -19.46
N ASN A 37 -13.46 13.74 -20.28
CA ASN A 37 -14.63 14.59 -19.97
C ASN A 37 -15.95 13.82 -19.80
N LEU A 38 -15.99 12.53 -20.19
CA LEU A 38 -17.14 11.65 -20.04
C LEU A 38 -16.99 10.72 -18.83
N GLY A 39 -15.87 10.78 -18.09
CA GLY A 39 -15.58 9.93 -16.95
C GLY A 39 -14.99 8.57 -17.31
N ASN A 40 -14.62 8.32 -18.56
CA ASN A 40 -13.96 7.07 -18.95
C ASN A 40 -12.52 7.06 -18.46
N PHE A 41 -12.09 5.92 -17.92
CA PHE A 41 -10.69 5.69 -17.57
C PHE A 41 -9.77 5.92 -18.77
N THR A 42 -8.74 6.74 -18.59
CA THR A 42 -7.70 6.98 -19.61
C THR A 42 -6.32 6.53 -19.15
N GLN A 43 -5.99 6.73 -17.87
CA GLN A 43 -4.67 6.38 -17.35
C GLN A 43 -4.68 6.11 -15.85
N ALA A 44 -4.00 5.06 -15.41
CA ALA A 44 -3.79 4.75 -14.01
C ALA A 44 -2.75 5.70 -13.38
N ILE A 45 -2.81 5.86 -12.06
CA ILE A 45 -1.74 6.52 -11.30
C ILE A 45 -0.90 5.47 -10.58
N ASN A 46 0.41 5.58 -10.75
CA ASN A 46 1.39 4.72 -10.10
C ASN A 46 2.06 5.46 -8.96
N SER A 47 2.43 4.74 -7.91
CA SER A 47 3.21 5.26 -6.79
C SER A 47 4.17 4.20 -6.28
N VAL A 48 5.42 4.60 -6.05
CA VAL A 48 6.46 3.79 -5.42
C VAL A 48 6.73 4.39 -4.05
N ASN A 49 6.66 3.57 -3.02
CA ASN A 49 6.86 3.98 -1.63
C ASN A 49 7.80 3.01 -0.93
N GLU A 50 8.69 3.56 -0.12
CA GLU A 50 9.56 2.81 0.76
C GLU A 50 9.11 3.01 2.20
N LEU A 51 9.17 1.93 2.98
CA LEU A 51 8.87 1.95 4.40
C LEU A 51 10.06 1.32 5.10
N ASP A 52 10.80 2.15 5.83
CA ASP A 52 11.85 1.68 6.71
C ASP A 52 11.23 1.20 8.01
N LEU A 53 11.55 -0.04 8.39
CA LEU A 53 11.11 -0.64 9.65
C LEU A 53 12.12 -0.32 10.74
N GLU A 54 11.63 0.02 11.93
CA GLU A 54 12.48 0.26 13.09
C GLU A 54 13.19 -1.02 13.55
N ASN A 55 14.39 -0.86 14.12
CA ASN A 55 15.25 -1.98 14.52
C ASN A 55 14.60 -2.94 15.52
N ASP A 56 13.81 -2.44 16.46
CA ASP A 56 13.20 -3.28 17.49
C ASP A 56 12.16 -4.22 16.88
N LEU A 57 11.42 -3.74 15.88
CA LEU A 57 10.47 -4.55 15.11
C LEU A 57 11.18 -5.59 14.24
N LEU A 58 12.34 -5.22 13.67
CA LEU A 58 13.19 -6.16 12.94
C LEU A 58 13.74 -7.27 13.84
N ILE A 59 14.01 -6.98 15.13
CA ILE A 59 14.43 -7.98 16.12
C ILE A 59 13.27 -8.92 16.46
N GLU A 60 12.06 -8.41 16.62
CA GLU A 60 10.87 -9.25 16.81
C GLU A 60 10.66 -10.19 15.62
N PHE A 61 10.84 -9.68 14.39
CA PHE A 61 10.77 -10.49 13.17
C PHE A 61 11.88 -11.54 13.05
N GLN A 62 13.03 -11.36 13.70
CA GLN A 62 14.09 -12.38 13.72
C GLN A 62 13.75 -13.56 14.63
N ASN A 63 12.90 -13.34 15.65
CA ASN A 63 12.51 -14.38 16.59
C ASN A 63 11.33 -15.23 16.10
N ASP A 64 10.58 -14.74 15.11
CA ASP A 64 9.47 -15.44 14.49
C ASP A 64 9.79 -15.86 13.06
N ASN A 65 9.56 -17.14 12.74
CA ASN A 65 9.77 -17.67 11.39
C ASN A 65 8.70 -17.20 10.37
N LYS A 66 7.76 -16.34 10.79
CA LYS A 66 6.63 -15.89 9.97
C LYS A 66 6.21 -14.48 10.35
N ILE A 67 6.16 -13.60 9.35
CA ILE A 67 5.54 -12.27 9.46
C ILE A 67 4.23 -12.32 8.68
N ILE A 68 3.15 -11.82 9.28
CA ILE A 68 1.88 -11.61 8.59
C ILE A 68 1.57 -10.12 8.57
N LEU A 69 1.56 -9.57 7.37
CA LEU A 69 1.20 -8.18 7.11
C LEU A 69 -0.24 -8.11 6.63
N GLU A 70 -0.99 -7.14 7.16
CA GLU A 70 -2.29 -6.76 6.65
C GLU A 70 -2.18 -5.40 5.96
N LEU A 71 -2.61 -5.35 4.72
CA LEU A 71 -2.75 -4.13 3.94
C LEU A 71 -4.20 -3.63 4.06
N ILE A 72 -4.40 -2.52 4.78
CA ILE A 72 -5.70 -1.85 4.83
C ILE A 72 -5.74 -0.78 3.76
N ILE A 73 -6.69 -0.89 2.83
CA ILE A 73 -6.92 0.11 1.80
C ILE A 73 -8.21 0.86 2.10
N SER A 74 -8.14 2.19 2.05
CA SER A 74 -9.25 3.08 2.31
C SER A 74 -9.29 4.20 1.27
N SER A 75 -10.44 4.84 1.11
CA SER A 75 -10.64 6.02 0.26
C SER A 75 -11.07 7.20 1.15
N PRO A 76 -10.13 8.02 1.65
CA PRO A 76 -10.42 8.97 2.74
C PRO A 76 -11.30 10.15 2.34
N ASP A 77 -11.41 10.49 1.05
CA ASP A 77 -12.29 11.54 0.55
C ASP A 77 -12.95 11.13 -0.77
N SER A 78 -14.28 11.23 -0.82
CA SER A 78 -15.10 10.87 -1.99
C SER A 78 -15.52 12.08 -2.82
N THR A 79 -14.93 13.26 -2.61
CA THR A 79 -15.45 14.53 -3.15
C THR A 79 -15.25 14.74 -4.66
N ASN A 80 -14.33 14.01 -5.29
CA ASN A 80 -14.19 13.96 -6.75
C ASN A 80 -14.93 12.72 -7.30
N TYR A 81 -16.17 12.93 -7.72
CA TYR A 81 -17.05 11.88 -8.25
C TYR A 81 -16.91 11.78 -9.78
N PHE A 82 -15.98 10.96 -10.27
CA PHE A 82 -16.26 10.28 -11.53
C PHE A 82 -16.79 8.88 -11.20
N PRO A 83 -17.93 8.46 -11.78
CA PRO A 83 -18.44 7.12 -11.56
C PRO A 83 -17.46 6.07 -12.09
N ILE A 84 -17.44 4.90 -11.46
CA ILE A 84 -16.75 3.72 -11.98
C ILE A 84 -17.57 3.22 -13.17
N LEU A 85 -17.12 3.50 -14.39
CA LEU A 85 -17.85 3.18 -15.63
C LEU A 85 -17.46 1.81 -16.23
N GLY A 86 -16.55 1.06 -15.59
CA GLY A 86 -16.10 -0.23 -16.07
C GLY A 86 -15.27 -0.97 -15.03
N ASN A 87 -14.57 -2.02 -15.48
CA ASN A 87 -13.66 -2.76 -14.62
C ASN A 87 -12.43 -1.92 -14.34
N GLN A 88 -12.24 -1.54 -13.08
CA GLN A 88 -11.08 -0.81 -12.58
C GLN A 88 -10.50 -1.58 -11.40
N ASN A 89 -9.18 -1.57 -11.30
CA ASN A 89 -8.45 -2.35 -10.32
C ASN A 89 -7.51 -1.48 -9.50
N LEU A 90 -7.18 -1.98 -8.32
CA LEU A 90 -6.08 -1.48 -7.51
C LEU A 90 -5.05 -2.62 -7.42
N TYR A 91 -3.89 -2.40 -8.03
CA TYR A 91 -2.78 -3.33 -7.96
C TYR A 91 -1.79 -2.86 -6.91
N TYR A 92 -1.20 -3.81 -6.18
CA TYR A 92 -0.15 -3.54 -5.22
C TYR A 92 0.92 -4.64 -5.26
N SER A 93 2.16 -4.25 -5.00
CA SER A 93 3.29 -5.14 -4.83
C SER A 93 4.07 -4.72 -3.58
N ILE A 94 4.29 -5.67 -2.68
CA ILE A 94 5.09 -5.48 -1.48
C ILE A 94 6.35 -6.33 -1.63
N ASN A 95 7.47 -5.65 -1.84
CA ASN A 95 8.78 -6.26 -1.77
C ASN A 95 9.35 -5.94 -0.39
N MET A 96 9.83 -6.97 0.31
CA MET A 96 10.48 -6.85 1.61
C MET A 96 11.92 -7.30 1.47
N ASP A 97 12.85 -6.42 1.81
CA ASP A 97 14.26 -6.77 1.98
C ASP A 97 14.56 -6.88 3.47
N VAL A 98 14.96 -8.08 3.91
CA VAL A 98 15.28 -8.36 5.31
C VAL A 98 16.78 -8.56 5.40
N ASN A 99 17.51 -7.52 5.77
CA ASN A 99 18.94 -7.58 6.06
C ASN A 99 19.19 -8.20 7.44
N SER A 100 18.90 -9.50 7.60
CA SER A 100 19.23 -10.25 8.81
C SER A 100 20.65 -10.83 8.73
N LYS A 101 21.44 -10.63 9.80
CA LYS A 101 22.72 -11.34 9.97
C LYS A 101 22.42 -12.78 10.34
N ILE A 102 22.72 -13.72 9.45
CA ILE A 102 22.69 -15.15 9.77
C ILE A 102 23.92 -15.48 10.63
N ASN A 103 23.72 -15.71 11.92
CA ASN A 103 24.73 -16.35 12.76
C ASN A 103 24.62 -17.87 12.59
N LEU A 104 25.62 -18.47 11.95
CA LEU A 104 25.80 -19.91 11.92
C LEU A 104 26.57 -20.32 13.19
N ASN A 105 25.94 -21.12 14.05
CA ASN A 105 26.62 -21.82 15.15
C ASN A 105 27.25 -23.12 14.66
#